data_AF-A0A0W0XLU0-F1
#
_entry.id   AF-A0A0W0XLU0-F1
#
_cell.length_a   1.000
_cell.length_b   1.000
_cell.length_c   1.000
_cell.angle_alpha   90.00
_cell.angle_beta   90.00
_cell.angle_gamma   90.00
#
_symmetry.space_group_name_H-M   'P 1'
#
loop_
_entity.id
_entity.type
_entity.pdbx_description
1 polymer ?
#
loop_
_entity_poly.entity_id
_entity_poly.type
_entity_poly.pdbx_seq_one_letter_code
_entity_poly.pdbx_strand_id
1 'polypeptide(L)'
;MADLSFLKYPLEYPLGITGADALSTAQVAAVPSLDNPGKPARPLLLKQLRDMQLPDGGWGEPTIFNAYDRYIGTLAAIWALSEWNEAADQNRIAQAREVLNDSAEQLSQETRDSLKKASVFLKTHS
;
A
#
# COMPACT_ATOMS: atom_id res chain seq x y z
N MET A 1 -30.18 2.17 -19.26
CA MET A 1 -29.75 3.29 -18.40
C MET A 1 -29.74 2.76 -16.97
N ALA A 2 -28.60 2.81 -16.28
CA ALA A 2 -28.52 2.35 -14.89
C ALA A 2 -29.23 3.37 -13.98
N ASP A 3 -30.05 2.87 -13.06
CA ASP A 3 -30.77 3.69 -12.09
C ASP A 3 -29.80 4.17 -10.99
N LEU A 4 -29.60 5.48 -10.93
CA LEU A 4 -28.75 6.17 -9.96
C LEU A 4 -29.55 6.70 -8.75
N SER A 5 -30.75 6.17 -8.52
CA SER A 5 -31.62 6.54 -7.39
C SER A 5 -30.95 6.38 -6.01
N PHE A 6 -29.94 5.52 -5.88
CA PHE A 6 -29.15 5.34 -4.66
C PHE A 6 -28.28 6.56 -4.29
N LEU A 7 -28.00 7.49 -5.22
CA LEU A 7 -27.28 8.74 -4.93
C LEU A 7 -28.16 9.80 -4.24
N LYS A 8 -29.47 9.55 -4.08
CA LYS A 8 -30.41 10.50 -3.45
C LYS A 8 -30.56 10.33 -1.93
N TYR A 9 -29.99 9.29 -1.34
CA TYR A 9 -29.97 9.16 0.11
C TYR A 9 -28.71 9.86 0.66
N PRO A 10 -28.85 10.89 1.51
CA PRO A 10 -27.70 11.39 2.25
C PRO A 10 -27.12 10.21 3.03
N LEU A 11 -25.82 9.96 2.85
CA LEU A 11 -25.09 8.96 3.62
C LEU A 11 -25.10 9.42 5.09
N GLU A 12 -26.09 8.96 5.86
CA GLU A 12 -26.23 9.31 7.29
C GLU A 12 -25.11 8.72 8.17
N TYR A 13 -24.22 7.92 7.57
CA TYR A 13 -22.98 7.45 8.15
C TYR A 13 -21.83 7.86 7.24
N PRO A 14 -20.70 8.40 7.77
CA PRO A 14 -19.50 8.55 6.96
C PRO A 14 -19.16 7.18 6.34
N LEU A 15 -18.62 7.19 5.12
CA LEU A 15 -18.31 6.04 4.23
C LEU A 15 -17.33 4.98 4.81
N GLY A 16 -17.22 4.88 6.13
CA GLY A 16 -16.20 4.16 6.87
C GLY A 16 -15.05 5.10 7.24
N ILE A 17 -14.63 5.07 8.50
CA ILE A 17 -13.36 5.67 8.93
C ILE A 17 -12.33 4.54 8.83
N THR A 18 -11.59 4.52 7.72
CA THR A 18 -10.43 3.63 7.53
C THR A 18 -9.18 4.48 7.34
N GLY A 19 -8.03 3.97 7.80
CA GLY A 19 -6.73 4.57 7.49
C GLY A 19 -6.44 4.50 5.99
N ALA A 20 -5.55 5.36 5.52
CA ALA A 20 -5.01 5.24 4.16
C ALA A 20 -4.01 4.09 4.10
N ASP A 21 -4.15 3.20 3.13
CA ASP A 21 -3.18 2.13 2.86
C ASP A 21 -2.24 2.51 1.71
N ALA A 22 -0.97 2.13 1.84
CA ALA A 22 0.06 2.49 0.89
C ALA A 22 -0.17 1.86 -0.49
N LEU A 23 -0.69 0.63 -0.54
CA LEU A 23 -0.93 -0.11 -1.77
C LEU A 23 -1.94 0.61 -2.67
N SER A 24 -3.13 0.90 -2.17
CA SER A 24 -4.20 1.56 -2.93
C SER A 24 -3.80 3.00 -3.27
N THR A 25 -3.14 3.70 -2.35
CA THR A 25 -2.63 5.06 -2.58
C THR A 25 -1.62 5.07 -3.74
N ALA A 26 -0.66 4.13 -3.74
CA ALA A 26 0.33 4.00 -4.80
C ALA A 26 -0.30 3.69 -6.16
N GLN A 27 -1.26 2.76 -6.20
CA GLN A 27 -1.98 2.42 -7.43
C GLN A 27 -2.66 3.63 -8.07
N VAL A 28 -3.33 4.47 -7.27
CA VAL A 28 -3.98 5.67 -7.80
C VAL A 28 -2.96 6.78 -8.12
N ALA A 29 -1.87 6.88 -7.34
CA ALA A 29 -0.80 7.84 -7.59
C ALA A 29 -0.03 7.58 -8.90
N ALA A 30 0.03 6.33 -9.36
CA ALA A 30 0.64 5.94 -10.62
C ALA A 30 -0.23 6.25 -11.85
N VAL A 31 -1.52 6.54 -11.68
CA VAL A 31 -2.43 6.77 -12.82
C VAL A 31 -2.08 8.08 -13.53
N PRO A 32 -1.82 8.07 -14.85
CA PRO A 32 -1.57 9.29 -15.61
C PRO A 32 -2.81 10.13 -15.82
N SER A 33 -2.62 11.45 -15.89
CA SER A 33 -3.67 12.38 -16.28
C SER A 33 -4.08 12.15 -17.73
N LEU A 34 -5.40 12.19 -17.98
CA LEU A 34 -5.95 12.09 -19.34
C LEU A 34 -5.52 13.27 -20.23
N ASP A 35 -5.40 14.46 -19.63
CA ASP A 35 -5.06 15.69 -20.35
C ASP A 35 -3.54 15.88 -20.49
N ASN A 36 -2.76 15.29 -19.58
CA ASN A 36 -1.30 15.36 -19.61
C ASN A 36 -0.67 14.06 -19.07
N PRO A 37 -0.44 13.05 -19.93
CA PRO A 37 0.10 11.76 -19.50
C PRO A 37 1.48 11.80 -18.83
N GLY A 38 2.23 12.90 -18.98
CA GLY A 38 3.49 13.13 -18.27
C GLY A 38 3.32 13.56 -16.81
N LYS A 39 2.09 13.57 -16.28
CA LYS A 39 1.77 13.95 -14.90
C LYS A 39 0.76 12.99 -14.28
N PRO A 40 0.75 12.82 -12.94
CA PRO A 40 -0.26 12.03 -12.26
C PRO A 40 -1.64 12.67 -12.37
N ALA A 41 -2.68 11.84 -12.50
CA ALA A 41 -4.08 12.26 -12.43
C ALA A 41 -4.44 12.86 -11.06
N ARG A 42 -3.76 12.40 -10.00
CA ARG A 42 -3.95 12.85 -8.62
C ARG A 42 -2.60 13.22 -7.98
N PRO A 43 -2.03 14.41 -8.25
CA PRO A 43 -0.75 14.82 -7.67
C PRO A 43 -0.73 14.80 -6.14
N LEU A 44 -1.88 15.04 -5.50
CA LEU A 44 -2.00 14.97 -4.04
C LEU A 44 -1.71 13.56 -3.49
N LEU A 45 -2.14 12.50 -4.19
CA LEU A 45 -1.89 11.13 -3.73
C LEU A 45 -0.42 10.75 -3.90
N LEU A 46 0.25 11.24 -4.95
CA LEU A 46 1.69 11.07 -5.11
C LEU A 46 2.45 11.75 -3.96
N LYS A 47 2.03 12.96 -3.56
CA LYS A 47 2.59 13.62 -2.37
C LYS A 47 2.31 12.82 -1.09
N GLN A 48 1.07 12.39 -0.88
CA GLN A 48 0.71 11.59 0.30
C GLN A 48 1.52 10.29 0.36
N LEU A 49 1.72 9.61 -0.77
CA LEU A 49 2.56 8.43 -0.84
C LEU A 49 3.99 8.71 -0.35
N ARG A 50 4.59 9.84 -0.73
CA ARG A 50 5.91 10.26 -0.21
C ARG A 50 5.88 10.50 1.30
N ASP A 51 4.80 11.09 1.80
CA ASP A 51 4.62 11.39 3.23
C ASP A 51 4.34 10.12 4.06
N MET A 52 3.92 9.02 3.42
CA MET A 52 3.63 7.73 4.06
C MET A 52 4.86 6.83 4.23
N GLN A 53 6.04 7.21 3.71
CA GLN A 53 7.24 6.40 3.92
C GLN A 53 7.59 6.37 5.41
N LEU A 54 7.83 5.18 5.93
CA LEU A 54 8.14 4.94 7.33
C LEU A 54 9.63 5.19 7.62
N PRO A 55 10.04 5.34 8.89
CA PRO A 55 11.43 5.65 9.24
C PRO A 55 12.44 4.59 8.81
N ASP A 56 12.01 3.35 8.59
CA ASP A 56 12.85 2.28 8.04
C ASP A 56 13.05 2.36 6.52
N GLY A 57 12.29 3.23 5.84
CA GLY A 57 12.34 3.40 4.39
C GLY A 57 11.24 2.65 3.62
N GLY A 58 10.41 1.86 4.29
CA GLY A 58 9.33 1.10 3.68
C GLY A 58 7.96 1.79 3.73
N TRP A 59 6.93 1.06 3.30
CA TRP A 59 5.53 1.44 3.40
C TRP A 59 4.69 0.29 3.95
N GLY A 60 3.70 0.63 4.77
CA GLY A 60 2.77 -0.32 5.38
C GLY A 60 2.14 0.28 6.64
N GLU A 61 1.58 -0.56 7.48
CA GLU A 61 1.04 -0.21 8.78
C GLU A 61 2.18 0.23 9.74
N PRO A 62 2.15 1.48 10.25
CA PRO A 62 3.19 1.98 11.15
C PRO A 62 3.16 1.33 12.54
N THR A 63 2.01 0.85 13.01
CA THR A 63 1.85 0.39 14.40
C THR A 63 2.14 -1.10 14.60
N ILE A 64 1.99 -1.91 13.55
CA ILE A 64 2.16 -3.36 13.59
C ILE A 64 2.99 -3.77 12.38
N PHE A 65 4.14 -4.39 12.65
CA PHE A 65 4.94 -4.98 11.58
C PHE A 65 4.28 -6.26 11.07
N ASN A 66 4.11 -6.34 9.75
CA ASN A 66 3.64 -7.51 9.02
C ASN A 66 4.42 -7.57 7.70
N ALA A 67 5.18 -8.65 7.45
CA ALA A 67 6.07 -8.71 6.30
C ALA A 67 5.29 -8.68 4.97
N TYR A 68 4.07 -9.24 4.92
CA TYR A 68 3.21 -9.14 3.73
C TYR A 68 2.81 -7.70 3.41
N ASP A 69 2.26 -7.00 4.39
CA ASP A 69 1.84 -5.61 4.25
C ASP A 69 3.05 -4.71 3.91
N ARG A 70 4.16 -4.91 4.62
CA ARG A 70 5.40 -4.16 4.38
C ARG A 70 5.94 -4.40 2.97
N TYR A 71 6.00 -5.64 2.53
CA TYR A 71 6.49 -6.00 1.20
C TYR A 71 5.59 -5.43 0.10
N ILE A 72 4.28 -5.65 0.17
CA ILE A 72 3.36 -5.23 -0.89
C ILE A 72 3.20 -3.72 -0.97
N GLY A 73 3.14 -3.03 0.18
CA GLY A 73 3.10 -1.58 0.26
C GLY A 73 4.37 -0.94 -0.30
N THR A 74 5.54 -1.47 0.09
CA THR A 74 6.83 -0.95 -0.38
C THR A 74 7.03 -1.18 -1.87
N LEU A 75 6.67 -2.36 -2.40
CA LEU A 75 6.76 -2.65 -3.84
C LEU A 75 5.87 -1.71 -4.65
N ALA A 76 4.62 -1.51 -4.22
CA ALA A 76 3.68 -0.62 -4.89
C ALA A 76 4.19 0.84 -4.88
N ALA A 77 4.74 1.30 -3.76
CA ALA A 77 5.30 2.63 -3.64
C ALA A 77 6.52 2.83 -4.57
N ILE A 78 7.46 1.88 -4.61
CA ILE A 78 8.61 1.93 -5.53
C ILE A 78 8.13 2.03 -6.97
N TRP A 79 7.16 1.21 -7.36
CA TRP A 79 6.59 1.23 -8.71
C TRP A 79 6.00 2.62 -9.02
N ALA A 80 5.08 3.11 -8.19
CA ALA A 80 4.41 4.39 -8.43
C ALA A 80 5.38 5.58 -8.48
N LEU A 81 6.41 5.63 -7.62
CA LEU A 81 7.42 6.69 -7.67
C LEU A 81 8.32 6.57 -8.91
N SER A 82 8.61 5.34 -9.37
CA SER A 82 9.43 5.09 -10.55
C SER A 82 8.74 5.49 -11.85
N GLU A 83 7.41 5.42 -11.93
CA GLU A 83 6.63 5.89 -13.09
C GLU A 83 6.86 7.38 -13.38
N TRP A 84 7.05 8.19 -12.33
CA TRP A 84 7.25 9.63 -12.46
C TRP A 84 8.72 10.04 -12.54
N ASN A 85 9.63 9.16 -12.15
CA ASN A 85 11.09 9.29 -12.24
C ASN A 85 11.62 10.67 -11.75
N GLU A 86 11.03 11.19 -10.67
CA GLU A 86 11.47 12.45 -10.06
C GLU A 86 12.80 12.24 -9.33
N ALA A 87 13.78 13.13 -9.56
CA ALA A 87 15.09 13.04 -8.91
C ALA A 87 15.01 13.06 -7.37
N ALA A 88 14.00 13.74 -6.83
CA ALA A 88 13.75 13.82 -5.39
C ALA A 88 13.35 12.47 -4.76
N ASP A 89 12.84 11.52 -5.56
CA ASP A 89 12.40 10.21 -5.07
C ASP A 89 13.52 9.15 -5.10
N GLN A 90 14.69 9.44 -5.67
CA GLN A 90 15.77 8.45 -5.82
C GLN A 90 16.31 7.93 -4.50
N ASN A 91 16.52 8.81 -3.51
CA ASN A 91 16.94 8.39 -2.16
C ASN A 91 15.84 7.53 -1.51
N ARG A 92 14.59 7.95 -1.67
CA ARG A 92 13.42 7.24 -1.15
C ARG A 92 13.36 5.81 -1.68
N ILE A 93 13.51 5.65 -2.99
CA ILE A 93 13.51 4.37 -3.69
C ILE A 93 14.71 3.50 -3.25
N ALA A 94 15.88 4.10 -3.01
CA ALA A 94 17.06 3.37 -2.56
C ALA A 94 16.83 2.73 -1.18
N GLN A 95 16.34 3.50 -0.20
CA GLN A 95 15.99 2.99 1.13
C GLN A 95 14.91 1.91 1.06
N ALA A 96 13.90 2.13 0.23
CA ALA A 96 12.80 1.19 0.03
C ALA A 96 13.25 -0.18 -0.47
N ARG A 97 14.29 -0.23 -1.32
CA ARG A 97 14.84 -1.49 -1.84
C ARG A 97 15.47 -2.35 -0.76
N GLU A 98 16.10 -1.74 0.23
CA GLU A 98 16.66 -2.47 1.38
C GLU A 98 15.53 -3.13 2.17
N VAL A 99 14.50 -2.37 2.54
CA VAL A 99 13.32 -2.88 3.26
C VAL A 99 12.56 -3.94 2.47
N LEU A 100 12.46 -3.78 1.14
CA LEU A 100 11.77 -4.74 0.29
C LEU A 100 12.46 -6.12 0.33
N ASN A 101 13.79 -6.15 0.29
CA ASN A 101 14.55 -7.40 0.36
C ASN A 101 14.40 -8.05 1.73
N ASP A 102 14.56 -7.28 2.81
CA ASP A 102 14.41 -7.77 4.19
C ASP A 102 13.01 -8.34 4.42
N SER A 103 11.98 -7.65 3.94
CA SER A 103 10.59 -8.10 4.06
C SER A 103 10.35 -9.38 3.24
N ALA A 104 10.94 -9.50 2.05
CA ALA A 104 10.82 -10.69 1.21
C ALA A 104 11.39 -11.95 1.88
N GLU A 105 12.51 -11.82 2.59
CA GLU A 105 13.10 -12.92 3.36
C GLU A 105 12.18 -13.36 4.51
N GLN A 106 11.56 -12.39 5.19
CA GLN A 106 10.68 -12.63 6.32
C GLN A 106 9.33 -13.25 5.93
N LEU A 107 8.82 -12.99 4.72
CA LEU A 107 7.58 -13.59 4.20
C LEU A 107 7.55 -15.10 4.36
N SER A 108 8.62 -15.78 3.96
CA SER A 108 8.71 -17.24 4.00
C SER A 108 8.57 -17.78 5.42
N GLN A 109 9.06 -17.04 6.40
CA GLN A 109 8.99 -17.41 7.81
C GLN A 109 7.59 -17.14 8.38
N GLU A 110 6.97 -16.01 8.05
CA GLU A 110 5.59 -15.69 8.46
C GLU A 110 4.57 -16.68 7.91
N THR A 111 4.69 -17.09 6.63
CA THR A 111 3.82 -18.11 6.03
C THR A 111 3.92 -19.41 6.83
N ARG A 112 5.15 -19.84 7.12
CA ARG A 112 5.42 -21.07 7.86
C ARG A 112 4.80 -21.03 9.25
N ASP A 113 4.93 -19.92 9.96
CA ASP A 113 4.42 -19.81 11.33
C ASP A 113 2.89 -19.68 11.37
N SER A 114 2.28 -19.04 10.36
CA SER A 114 0.82 -19.01 10.18
C SER A 114 0.26 -20.42 9.94
N LEU A 115 0.91 -21.22 9.10
CA LEU A 115 0.52 -22.61 8.85
C LEU A 115 0.66 -23.50 10.10
N LYS A 116 1.72 -23.32 10.90
CA LYS A 116 1.88 -24.02 12.18
C LYS A 116 0.73 -23.68 13.15
N LYS A 117 0.40 -22.39 13.30
CA LYS A 117 -0.70 -21.95 14.17
C LYS A 117 -2.03 -22.54 13.73
N ALA A 118 -2.32 -22.54 12.42
CA ALA A 118 -3.52 -23.16 11.87
C ALA A 118 -3.56 -24.68 12.14
N SER A 119 -2.43 -25.39 11.95
CA SER A 119 -2.35 -26.83 12.24
C SER A 119 -2.61 -27.14 13.72
N VAL A 120 -2.06 -26.34 14.63
CA VAL A 120 -2.32 -26.48 16.08
C VAL A 120 -3.79 -26.22 16.38
N PHE A 121 -4.35 -25.12 15.89
CA PHE A 121 -5.76 -24.77 16.10
C PHE A 121 -6.69 -25.92 15.67
N LEU A 122 -6.48 -26.46 14.47
CA LEU A 122 -7.26 -27.56 13.92
C LEU A 122 -7.15 -28.83 14.78
N LYS A 123 -5.97 -29.16 15.32
CA LYS A 123 -5.76 -30.33 16.19
C LYS A 123 -6.36 -30.16 17.59
N THR A 124 -6.51 -28.93 18.06
CA THR A 124 -6.98 -28.64 19.44
C THR A 124 -8.50 -28.55 19.52
N HIS A 125 -9.17 -28.33 18.38
CA HIS A 125 -10.63 -28.16 18.29
C HIS A 125 -11.29 -29.23 17.39
N SER A 126 -10.59 -30.34 17.16
CA SER A 126 -11.08 -31.58 16.52
C SER A 126 -11.24 -32.67 17.56
#